data_AF-A0A971NGT6-F1
#
_entry.id   AF-A0A971NGT6-F1
#
_cell.length_a   1.000
_cell.length_b   1.000
_cell.length_c   1.000
_cell.angle_alpha   90.00
_cell.angle_beta   90.00
_cell.angle_gamma   90.00
#
_symmetry.space_group_name_H-M   'P 1'
#
loop_
_entity.id
_entity.type
_entity.pdbx_description
1 polymer ?
#
loop_
_entity_poly.entity_id
_entity_poly.type
_entity_poly.pdbx_seq_one_letter_code
_entity_poly.pdbx_strand_id
1 'polypeptide(L)'
;PLPGYRPSQPMVFCGIYTEDGSKYPDLRDALEKLQLNDASLSFEPESSVALGFGFRCGFLGMLHMEVIQERLEREFNLDLVTTLPSVIYEITKTDGSTVRVDNPHSYPDPATIEDSREPYVRVSIITPPDYVGNIMPMCQDRRGEYRNMQYLDTNLVELHYLIPLNEIIYDFFDALKAKTRGYASLDYELDEYRSSDLVKVDILLNGSHVDALSFIAHKDKAYPRARKMCEKLKENIPRQLFEVPIQAAIGGKIIARETVKAMRKDVLAKCYGGDITRKKKLLEKQKEGKKKMRTLGTVQLPTDAFMAVLKLDE
;
A
#
# COMPACT_ATOMS: atom_id res chain seq x y z
N PRO A 1 -0.80 -9.67 39.37
CA PRO A 1 -1.10 -10.07 37.98
C PRO A 1 -1.23 -11.59 37.84
N LEU A 2 -2.35 -12.08 37.30
CA LEU A 2 -2.50 -13.49 36.96
C LEU A 2 -1.41 -13.88 35.94
N PRO A 3 -0.73 -15.02 36.13
CA PRO A 3 0.26 -15.50 35.16
C PRO A 3 -0.42 -15.73 33.80
N GLY A 4 0.14 -15.15 32.74
CA GLY A 4 -0.36 -15.30 31.37
C GLY A 4 -1.00 -14.05 30.75
N TYR A 5 -1.34 -13.02 31.54
CA TYR A 5 -1.82 -11.77 30.96
C TYR A 5 -0.68 -11.05 30.22
N ARG A 6 -0.79 -10.97 28.89
CA ARG A 6 0.12 -10.23 28.02
C ARG A 6 -0.68 -9.10 27.33
N PRO A 7 -0.10 -7.90 27.20
CA PRO A 7 -0.74 -6.83 26.45
C PRO A 7 -0.91 -7.27 24.99
N SER A 8 -2.06 -6.94 24.41
CA SER A 8 -2.34 -7.16 22.99
C SER A 8 -1.36 -6.36 22.15
N GLN A 9 -0.57 -7.04 21.31
CA GLN A 9 0.34 -6.37 20.39
C GLN A 9 -0.34 -6.20 19.02
N PRO A 10 -0.41 -4.97 18.48
CA PRO A 10 -0.91 -4.74 17.14
C PRO A 10 0.02 -5.40 16.11
N MET A 11 -0.58 -6.11 15.15
CA MET A 11 0.13 -6.81 14.08
C MET A 11 0.07 -6.06 12.75
N VAL A 12 -0.99 -5.27 12.55
CA VAL A 12 -1.25 -4.53 11.32
C VAL A 12 -1.34 -3.04 11.65
N PHE A 13 -0.71 -2.21 10.83
CA PHE A 13 -0.72 -0.76 11.02
C PHE A 13 -1.21 -0.07 9.76
N CYS A 14 -2.10 0.90 9.89
CA CYS A 14 -2.50 1.76 8.78
C CYS A 14 -2.53 3.23 9.23
N GLY A 15 -2.31 4.14 8.29
CA GLY A 15 -2.53 5.56 8.53
C GLY A 15 -3.97 5.91 8.22
N ILE A 16 -4.68 6.52 9.17
CA ILE A 16 -6.05 7.01 9.03
C ILE A 16 -6.00 8.54 8.95
N TYR A 17 -6.56 9.08 7.89
CA TYR A 17 -6.61 10.51 7.60
C TYR A 17 -8.06 10.91 7.37
N THR A 18 -8.40 12.16 7.68
CA THR A 18 -9.69 12.73 7.26
C THR A 18 -9.57 13.29 5.86
N GLU A 19 -10.64 13.19 5.06
CA GLU A 19 -10.68 13.85 3.75
C GLU A 19 -10.59 15.38 3.91
N ASP A 20 -11.26 15.91 4.93
CA ASP A 20 -11.15 17.32 5.33
C ASP A 20 -10.22 17.46 6.55
N GLY A 21 -9.10 18.16 6.37
CA GLY A 21 -8.13 18.42 7.43
C GLY A 21 -8.71 19.23 8.61
N SER A 22 -9.86 19.90 8.44
CA SER A 22 -10.54 20.60 9.54
C SER A 22 -11.10 19.66 10.60
N LYS A 23 -11.44 18.41 10.23
CA LYS A 23 -12.00 17.36 11.10
C LYS A 23 -10.93 16.57 11.87
N TYR A 24 -9.66 16.96 11.81
CA TYR A 24 -8.60 16.28 12.57
C TYR A 24 -8.86 16.21 14.09
N PRO A 25 -9.35 17.28 14.76
CA PRO A 25 -9.73 17.20 16.18
C PRO A 25 -10.85 16.19 16.42
N ASP A 26 -11.85 16.14 15.52
CA ASP A 26 -12.97 15.21 15.64
C ASP A 26 -12.51 13.76 15.48
N LEU A 27 -11.57 13.48 14.57
CA LEU A 27 -10.96 12.17 14.41
C LEU A 27 -10.20 11.74 15.67
N ARG A 28 -9.45 12.66 16.27
CA ARG A 28 -8.75 12.40 17.53
C ARG A 28 -9.72 12.03 18.64
N ASP A 29 -10.76 12.82 18.82
CA ASP A 29 -11.77 12.61 19.86
C ASP A 29 -12.52 11.29 19.64
N ALA A 30 -12.78 10.92 18.38
CA ALA A 30 -13.41 9.65 18.02
C ALA A 30 -12.51 8.45 18.35
N LEU A 31 -11.21 8.53 18.02
CA LEU A 31 -10.22 7.50 18.34
C LEU A 31 -10.02 7.35 19.86
N GLU A 32 -9.95 8.45 20.61
CA GLU A 32 -9.86 8.43 22.07
C GLU A 32 -11.11 7.77 22.70
N LYS A 33 -12.31 8.07 22.20
CA LYS A 33 -13.56 7.42 22.64
C LYS A 33 -13.60 5.94 22.29
N LEU A 34 -13.11 5.54 21.12
CA LEU A 34 -13.05 4.14 20.71
C LEU A 34 -12.04 3.35 21.54
N GLN A 35 -10.87 3.94 21.86
CA GLN A 35 -9.84 3.31 22.68
C GLN A 35 -10.31 3.02 24.11
N LEU A 36 -11.26 3.79 24.65
CA LEU A 36 -11.88 3.48 25.95
C LEU A 36 -12.66 2.16 25.93
N ASN A 37 -13.19 1.77 24.76
CA ASN A 37 -13.96 0.54 24.58
C ASN A 37 -13.07 -0.61 24.08
N ASP A 38 -12.05 -0.31 23.26
CA ASP A 38 -11.15 -1.29 22.67
C ASP A 38 -9.70 -1.08 23.14
N ALA A 39 -9.27 -1.95 24.06
CA ALA A 39 -7.92 -1.92 24.62
C ALA A 39 -6.81 -2.33 23.63
N SER A 40 -7.18 -2.89 22.47
CA SER A 40 -6.23 -3.35 21.46
C SER A 40 -5.91 -2.30 20.39
N LEU A 41 -6.68 -1.21 20.34
CA LEU A 41 -6.43 -0.08 19.46
C LEU A 41 -5.31 0.80 20.02
N SER A 42 -4.21 0.90 19.27
CA SER A 42 -3.13 1.87 19.52
C SER A 42 -3.13 2.91 18.41
N PHE A 43 -2.92 4.19 18.73
CA PHE A 43 -2.76 5.21 17.70
C PHE A 43 -1.70 6.24 18.08
N GLU A 44 -0.99 6.75 17.08
CA GLU A 44 0.03 7.79 17.21
C GLU A 44 -0.23 8.88 16.16
N PRO A 45 -0.03 10.17 16.47
CA PRO A 45 -0.22 11.22 15.48
C PRO A 45 0.83 11.12 14.36
N GLU A 46 0.38 11.20 13.10
CA GLU A 46 1.23 11.13 11.91
C GLU A 46 0.93 12.32 10.99
N SER A 47 1.96 12.83 10.31
CA SER A 47 1.79 13.88 9.29
C SER A 47 2.31 13.40 7.95
N SER A 48 1.48 13.50 6.92
CA SER A 48 1.81 13.17 5.54
C SER A 48 1.77 14.41 4.66
N VAL A 49 2.72 14.52 3.72
CA VAL A 49 2.79 15.64 2.76
C VAL A 49 1.56 15.69 1.84
N ALA A 50 0.98 14.52 1.52
CA ALA A 50 -0.14 14.40 0.60
C ALA A 50 -1.51 14.53 1.28
N LEU A 51 -1.64 13.99 2.50
CA LEU A 51 -2.92 13.87 3.21
C LEU A 51 -3.06 14.83 4.40
N GLY A 52 -2.00 15.54 4.76
CA GLY A 52 -1.99 16.41 5.94
C GLY A 52 -1.87 15.62 7.24
N PHE A 53 -2.60 16.03 8.27
CA PHE A 53 -2.54 15.44 9.60
C PHE A 53 -3.47 14.23 9.70
N GLY A 54 -2.98 13.14 10.27
CA GLY A 54 -3.73 11.92 10.52
C GLY A 54 -3.19 11.17 11.72
N PHE A 55 -3.61 9.92 11.85
CA PHE A 55 -3.19 9.02 12.91
C PHE A 55 -2.69 7.71 12.33
N ARG A 56 -1.54 7.28 12.80
CA ARG A 56 -1.04 5.93 12.60
C ARG A 56 -1.71 5.01 13.60
N CYS A 57 -2.61 4.15 13.14
CA CYS A 57 -3.36 3.23 13.98
C CYS A 57 -2.81 1.80 13.85
N GLY A 58 -2.70 1.11 14.98
CA GLY A 58 -2.31 -0.30 15.09
C GLY A 58 -3.52 -1.16 15.45
N PHE A 59 -3.66 -2.28 14.75
CA PHE A 59 -4.77 -3.21 14.82
C PHE A 59 -4.26 -4.64 15.04
N LEU A 60 -5.14 -5.48 15.57
CA LEU A 60 -4.87 -6.92 15.74
C LEU A 60 -4.83 -7.67 14.41
N GLY A 61 -5.56 -7.18 13.41
CA GLY A 61 -5.68 -7.80 12.10
C GLY A 61 -6.58 -6.98 11.18
N MET A 62 -6.79 -7.48 9.96
CA MET A 62 -7.58 -6.80 8.92
C MET A 62 -9.04 -6.57 9.32
N LEU A 63 -9.71 -7.58 9.89
CA LEU A 63 -11.11 -7.44 10.33
C LEU A 63 -11.26 -6.37 11.43
N HIS A 64 -10.30 -6.30 12.36
CA HIS A 64 -10.32 -5.28 13.40
C HIS A 64 -10.18 -3.88 12.76
N MET A 65 -9.32 -3.71 11.76
CA MET A 65 -9.20 -2.46 11.00
C MET A 65 -10.52 -2.07 10.32
N GLU A 66 -11.17 -3.01 9.61
CA GLU A 66 -12.45 -2.76 8.91
C GLU A 66 -13.56 -2.35 9.87
N VAL A 67 -13.70 -3.04 11.01
CA VAL A 67 -14.70 -2.71 12.03
C VAL A 67 -14.45 -1.32 12.61
N ILE A 68 -13.21 -0.97 12.94
CA ILE A 68 -12.90 0.36 13.47
C ILE A 68 -13.15 1.45 12.43
N GLN A 69 -12.78 1.21 11.17
CA GLN A 69 -13.07 2.14 10.09
C GLN A 69 -14.58 2.35 9.92
N GLU A 70 -15.37 1.28 9.83
CA GLU A 70 -16.82 1.36 9.66
C GLU A 70 -17.50 2.05 10.86
N ARG A 71 -16.99 1.83 12.08
CA ARG A 71 -17.47 2.54 13.29
C ARG A 71 -17.14 4.02 13.25
N LEU A 72 -15.94 4.41 12.84
CA LEU A 72 -15.58 5.83 12.68
C LEU A 72 -16.47 6.53 11.64
N GLU A 73 -16.71 5.88 10.50
CA GLU A 73 -17.56 6.41 9.44
C GLU A 73 -19.04 6.51 9.88
N ARG A 74 -19.58 5.48 10.54
CA ARG A 74 -21.01 5.43 10.90
C ARG A 74 -21.37 6.13 12.21
N GLU A 75 -20.58 5.91 13.27
CA GLU A 75 -20.89 6.44 14.61
C GLU A 75 -20.49 7.92 14.72
N PHE A 76 -19.41 8.32 14.06
CA PHE A 76 -18.85 9.67 14.16
C PHE A 76 -19.02 10.51 12.89
N ASN A 77 -19.57 9.95 11.81
CA ASN A 77 -19.84 10.63 10.53
C ASN A 77 -18.58 11.32 9.95
N LEU A 78 -17.46 10.59 10.01
CA LEU A 78 -16.16 11.02 9.51
C LEU A 78 -15.89 10.36 8.17
N ASP A 79 -15.54 11.16 7.16
CA ASP A 79 -15.07 10.67 5.86
C ASP A 79 -13.57 10.39 5.98
N LEU A 80 -13.21 9.11 5.97
CA LEU A 80 -11.85 8.65 6.22
C LEU A 80 -11.13 8.18 4.95
N VAL A 81 -9.83 8.40 4.95
CA VAL A 81 -8.89 7.89 3.97
C VAL A 81 -7.86 7.04 4.71
N THR A 82 -7.80 5.75 4.40
CA THR A 82 -6.86 4.80 5.00
C THR A 82 -5.71 4.52 4.03
N THR A 83 -4.46 4.60 4.50
CA THR A 83 -3.30 4.19 3.71
C THR A 83 -3.18 2.68 3.67
N LEU A 84 -2.32 2.17 2.78
CA LEU A 84 -2.06 0.75 2.67
C LEU A 84 -1.59 0.19 4.04
N PRO A 85 -2.16 -0.92 4.51
CA PRO A 85 -1.73 -1.54 5.75
C PRO A 85 -0.29 -2.01 5.61
N SER A 86 0.50 -1.88 6.67
CA SER A 86 1.86 -2.42 6.74
C SER A 86 2.07 -3.21 8.02
N VAL A 87 3.11 -4.03 7.99
CA VAL A 87 3.57 -4.81 9.14
C VAL A 87 4.81 -4.15 9.75
N ILE A 88 5.16 -4.56 10.97
CA ILE A 88 6.43 -4.17 11.58
C ILE A 88 7.54 -5.03 10.99
N TYR A 89 8.54 -4.38 10.39
CA TYR A 89 9.78 -5.01 9.96
C TYR A 89 10.85 -4.80 11.03
N GLU A 90 11.75 -5.77 11.20
CA GLU A 90 12.93 -5.64 12.05
C GLU A 90 14.16 -5.49 11.17
N ILE A 91 14.79 -4.32 11.23
CA ILE A 91 15.96 -4.01 10.40
C ILE A 91 17.18 -3.90 11.30
N THR A 92 18.15 -4.77 11.07
CA THR A 92 19.46 -4.68 11.71
C THR A 92 20.38 -3.85 10.82
N LYS A 93 20.87 -2.75 11.38
CA LYS A 93 21.83 -1.88 10.73
C LYS A 93 23.25 -2.43 10.87
N THR A 94 24.14 -1.98 10.00
CA THR A 94 25.59 -2.27 10.03
C THR A 94 26.30 -1.84 11.31
N ASP A 95 25.68 -0.98 12.13
CA ASP A 95 26.16 -0.60 13.47
C ASP A 95 25.77 -1.61 14.56
N GLY A 96 25.02 -2.67 14.22
CA GLY A 96 24.51 -3.69 15.13
C GLY A 96 23.20 -3.30 15.83
N SER A 97 22.63 -2.11 15.57
CA SER A 97 21.36 -1.69 16.15
C SER A 97 20.17 -2.27 15.37
N THR A 98 19.19 -2.80 16.09
CA THR A 98 17.92 -3.26 15.51
C THR A 98 16.86 -2.16 15.63
N VAL A 99 16.31 -1.74 14.50
CA VAL A 99 15.23 -0.76 14.42
C VAL A 99 13.96 -1.45 13.95
N ARG A 100 12.87 -1.25 14.68
CA ARG A 100 11.53 -1.69 14.25
C ARG A 100 10.96 -0.62 13.33
N VAL A 101 10.67 -1.00 12.09
CA VAL A 101 10.16 -0.11 11.05
C VAL A 101 8.74 -0.52 10.71
N ASP A 102 7.79 0.30 11.11
CA ASP A 102 6.38 0.19 10.77
C ASP A 102 6.04 1.08 9.56
N ASN A 103 6.71 2.22 9.41
CA ASN A 103 6.51 3.18 8.34
C ASN A 103 7.60 3.06 7.24
N PRO A 104 7.23 2.97 5.95
CA PRO A 104 8.18 3.07 4.84
C PRO A 104 9.11 4.30 4.89
N HIS A 105 8.71 5.42 5.51
CA HIS A 105 9.57 6.59 5.70
C HIS A 105 10.74 6.34 6.64
N SER A 106 10.50 5.59 7.71
CA SER A 106 11.50 5.23 8.71
C SER A 106 12.46 4.14 8.20
N TYR A 107 12.23 3.61 6.99
CA TYR A 107 13.11 2.63 6.39
C TYR A 107 14.49 3.26 6.12
N PRO A 108 15.56 2.72 6.73
CA PRO A 108 16.90 3.27 6.60
C PRO A 108 17.44 3.10 5.18
N ASP A 109 18.51 3.84 4.86
CA ASP A 109 19.19 3.72 3.57
C ASP A 109 19.66 2.26 3.38
N PRO A 110 19.34 1.59 2.24
CA PRO A 110 19.84 0.26 1.92
C PRO A 110 21.34 0.06 2.13
N ALA A 111 22.17 1.10 2.01
CA ALA A 111 23.61 1.01 2.27
C ALA A 111 23.96 0.73 3.75
N THR A 112 23.06 1.06 4.68
CA THR A 112 23.26 0.90 6.12
C THR A 112 22.63 -0.37 6.70
N ILE A 113 21.91 -1.13 5.87
CA ILE A 113 21.17 -2.33 6.26
C ILE A 113 22.09 -3.55 6.15
N GLU A 114 22.17 -4.32 7.24
CA GLU A 114 22.87 -5.61 7.26
C GLU A 114 21.87 -6.76 7.07
N ASP A 115 20.77 -6.76 7.82
CA ASP A 115 19.74 -7.79 7.77
C ASP A 115 18.35 -7.15 7.87
N SER A 116 17.41 -7.63 7.06
CA SER A 116 16.01 -7.19 7.07
C SER A 116 15.14 -8.40 7.38
N ARG A 117 14.35 -8.33 8.45
CA ARG A 117 13.46 -9.40 8.86
C ARG A 117 12.01 -9.00 8.76
N GLU A 118 11.19 -9.91 8.23
CA GLU A 118 9.74 -9.77 8.21
C GLU A 118 9.07 -10.81 9.13
N PRO A 119 7.89 -10.49 9.68
CA PRO A 119 7.15 -11.43 10.51
C PRO A 119 6.53 -12.54 9.66
N TYR A 120 6.85 -13.77 10.02
CA TYR A 120 6.21 -14.98 9.49
C TYR A 120 5.12 -15.44 10.45
N VAL A 121 3.99 -15.83 9.88
CA VAL A 121 2.87 -16.37 10.64
C VAL A 121 2.60 -17.81 10.23
N ARG A 122 2.21 -18.60 11.22
CA ARG A 122 1.66 -19.93 11.04
C ARG A 122 0.21 -19.80 10.66
N VAL A 123 -0.09 -20.17 9.44
CA VAL A 123 -1.42 -20.09 8.86
C VAL A 123 -2.06 -21.47 8.90
N SER A 124 -3.26 -21.56 9.49
CA SER A 124 -4.15 -22.70 9.37
C SER A 124 -5.31 -22.37 8.44
N ILE A 125 -5.47 -23.14 7.38
CA ILE A 125 -6.58 -23.02 6.43
C ILE A 125 -7.41 -24.28 6.50
N ILE A 126 -8.67 -24.15 6.94
CA ILE A 126 -9.62 -25.27 6.97
C ILE A 126 -10.55 -25.12 5.79
N THR A 127 -10.66 -26.16 4.95
CA THR A 127 -11.49 -26.13 3.75
C THR A 127 -11.97 -27.54 3.38
N PRO A 128 -13.01 -27.69 2.55
CA PRO A 128 -13.29 -28.96 1.90
C PRO A 128 -12.16 -29.42 0.94
N PRO A 129 -11.92 -30.73 0.80
CA PRO A 129 -10.80 -31.27 0.00
C PRO A 129 -10.85 -30.87 -1.49
N ASP A 130 -12.05 -30.63 -2.03
CA ASP A 130 -12.24 -30.21 -3.43
C ASP A 130 -11.54 -28.88 -3.77
N TYR A 131 -11.33 -28.00 -2.79
CA TYR A 131 -10.73 -26.67 -2.99
C TYR A 131 -9.22 -26.62 -2.77
N VAL A 132 -8.60 -27.68 -2.25
CA VAL A 132 -7.17 -27.74 -1.94
C VAL A 132 -6.32 -27.41 -3.17
N GLY A 133 -6.70 -27.94 -4.33
CA GLY A 133 -5.98 -27.70 -5.59
C GLY A 133 -5.90 -26.22 -6.00
N ASN A 134 -6.85 -25.39 -5.57
CA ASN A 134 -6.87 -23.95 -5.84
C ASN A 134 -6.09 -23.14 -4.78
N ILE A 135 -6.05 -23.64 -3.55
CA ILE A 135 -5.42 -22.97 -2.40
C ILE A 135 -3.91 -23.18 -2.41
N MET A 136 -3.42 -24.38 -2.74
CA MET A 136 -1.99 -24.67 -2.72
C MET A 136 -1.16 -23.74 -3.62
N PRO A 137 -1.53 -23.51 -4.89
CA PRO A 137 -0.81 -22.56 -5.75
C PRO A 137 -0.89 -21.13 -5.22
N MET A 138 -2.04 -20.72 -4.68
CA MET A 138 -2.21 -19.39 -4.09
C MET A 138 -1.26 -19.15 -2.91
N CYS A 139 -1.09 -20.14 -2.03
CA CYS A 139 -0.15 -20.03 -0.91
C CYS A 139 1.30 -19.98 -1.42
N GLN A 140 1.64 -20.76 -2.44
CA GLN A 140 2.99 -20.75 -3.05
C GLN A 140 3.33 -19.44 -3.73
N ASP A 141 2.41 -18.85 -4.49
CA ASP A 141 2.57 -17.53 -5.11
C ASP A 141 2.84 -16.43 -4.06
N ARG A 142 2.42 -16.66 -2.82
CA ARG A 142 2.59 -15.77 -1.66
C ARG A 142 3.76 -16.14 -0.77
N ARG A 143 4.74 -16.89 -1.31
CA ARG A 143 5.95 -17.33 -0.60
C ARG A 143 5.62 -18.21 0.63
N GLY A 144 4.48 -18.90 0.58
CA GLY A 144 4.04 -19.80 1.62
C GLY A 144 4.81 -21.12 1.59
N GLU A 145 5.45 -21.44 2.71
CA GLU A 145 6.08 -22.74 2.93
C GLU A 145 5.04 -23.73 3.44
N TYR A 146 4.78 -24.77 2.65
CA TYR A 146 3.92 -25.87 3.09
C TYR A 146 4.58 -26.63 4.25
N ARG A 147 3.83 -26.80 5.35
CA ARG A 147 4.30 -27.54 6.52
C ARG A 147 3.62 -28.89 6.64
N ASN A 148 2.30 -28.90 6.69
CA ASN A 148 1.54 -30.12 6.88
C ASN A 148 0.11 -29.97 6.32
N MET A 149 -0.53 -31.10 6.04
CA MET A 149 -1.93 -31.21 5.70
C MET A 149 -2.53 -32.35 6.51
N GLN A 150 -3.62 -32.07 7.22
CA GLN A 150 -4.31 -33.04 8.06
C GLN A 150 -5.76 -33.17 7.61
N TYR A 151 -6.21 -34.39 7.35
CA TYR A 151 -7.62 -34.65 7.13
C TYR A 151 -8.30 -34.77 8.49
N LEU A 152 -9.12 -33.79 8.83
CA LEU A 152 -9.92 -33.78 10.05
C LEU A 152 -11.11 -34.75 9.92
N ASP A 153 -11.71 -34.79 8.72
CA ASP A 153 -12.79 -35.71 8.34
C ASP A 153 -12.77 -35.92 6.81
N THR A 154 -13.67 -36.75 6.31
CA THR A 154 -13.89 -37.01 4.87
C THR A 154 -14.17 -35.72 4.09
N ASN A 155 -14.79 -34.74 4.73
CA ASN A 155 -15.22 -33.48 4.11
C ASN A 155 -14.38 -32.27 4.51
N LEU A 156 -13.40 -32.42 5.42
CA LEU A 156 -12.64 -31.30 5.96
C LEU A 156 -11.15 -31.63 6.00
N VAL A 157 -10.36 -30.72 5.44
CA VAL A 157 -8.91 -30.77 5.47
C VAL A 157 -8.38 -29.46 6.03
N GLU A 158 -7.39 -29.58 6.89
CA GLU A 158 -6.65 -28.50 7.50
C GLU A 158 -5.25 -28.43 6.87
N LEU A 159 -4.90 -27.26 6.35
CA LEU A 159 -3.63 -26.97 5.71
C LEU A 159 -2.82 -26.04 6.61
N HIS A 160 -1.61 -26.45 6.95
CA HIS A 160 -0.67 -25.63 7.71
C HIS A 160 0.43 -25.08 6.80
N TYR A 161 0.54 -23.75 6.77
CA TYR A 161 1.56 -23.01 6.03
C TYR A 161 2.31 -22.06 6.95
N LEU A 162 3.55 -21.73 6.58
CA LEU A 162 4.23 -20.53 7.08
C LEU A 162 4.28 -19.51 5.96
N ILE A 163 3.66 -18.36 6.18
CA ILE A 163 3.53 -17.30 5.18
C ILE A 163 3.98 -15.97 5.80
N PRO A 164 4.70 -15.11 5.07
CA PRO A 164 4.96 -13.74 5.52
C PRO A 164 3.66 -12.97 5.77
N LEU A 165 3.53 -12.30 6.91
CA LEU A 165 2.31 -11.55 7.25
C LEU A 165 2.02 -10.46 6.22
N ASN A 166 3.05 -9.83 5.66
CA ASN A 166 2.93 -8.83 4.60
C ASN A 166 2.19 -9.37 3.36
N GLU A 167 2.27 -10.66 3.08
CA GLU A 167 1.60 -11.28 1.94
C GLU A 167 0.15 -11.69 2.25
N ILE A 168 -0.23 -11.76 3.52
CA ILE A 168 -1.59 -12.12 3.96
C ILE A 168 -2.47 -10.88 4.06
N ILE A 169 -1.92 -9.77 4.56
CA ILE A 169 -2.71 -8.53 4.77
C ILE A 169 -3.28 -7.96 3.47
N TYR A 170 -2.71 -8.30 2.30
CA TYR A 170 -3.20 -7.83 0.99
C TYR A 170 -3.98 -8.91 0.27
N ASP A 171 -5.31 -8.78 0.10
CA ASP A 171 -6.13 -9.59 -0.81
C ASP A 171 -6.06 -11.13 -0.55
N PHE A 172 -5.49 -11.59 0.57
CA PHE A 172 -5.42 -13.03 0.84
C PHE A 172 -6.79 -13.55 1.23
N PHE A 173 -7.48 -12.84 2.12
CA PHE A 173 -8.78 -13.26 2.62
C PHE A 173 -9.83 -13.29 1.50
N ASP A 174 -9.88 -12.25 0.67
CA ASP A 174 -10.83 -12.13 -0.43
C ASP A 174 -10.54 -13.16 -1.53
N ALA A 175 -9.27 -13.29 -1.96
CA ALA A 175 -8.90 -14.31 -2.93
C ALA A 175 -9.16 -15.74 -2.42
N LEU A 176 -8.97 -16.00 -1.11
CA LEU A 176 -9.27 -17.29 -0.50
C LEU A 176 -10.78 -17.56 -0.58
N LYS A 177 -11.59 -16.60 -0.11
CA LYS A 177 -13.06 -16.71 -0.14
C LYS A 177 -13.59 -16.86 -1.56
N ALA A 178 -13.06 -16.13 -2.54
CA ALA A 178 -13.44 -16.24 -3.94
C ALA A 178 -13.14 -17.64 -4.51
N LYS A 179 -11.93 -18.16 -4.26
CA LYS A 179 -11.49 -19.48 -4.76
C LYS A 179 -12.19 -20.66 -4.09
N THR A 180 -12.68 -20.48 -2.86
CA THR A 180 -13.39 -21.53 -2.11
C THR A 180 -14.89 -21.29 -2.00
N ARG A 181 -15.46 -20.32 -2.72
CA ARG A 181 -16.88 -19.92 -2.60
C ARG A 181 -17.32 -19.65 -1.15
N GLY A 182 -16.41 -19.15 -0.33
CA GLY A 182 -16.65 -18.84 1.08
C GLY A 182 -16.41 -19.98 2.08
N TYR A 183 -16.22 -21.22 1.63
CA TYR A 183 -16.10 -22.39 2.51
C TYR A 183 -14.79 -22.50 3.29
N ALA A 184 -13.73 -21.80 2.91
CA ALA A 184 -12.48 -21.79 3.67
C ALA A 184 -12.53 -20.83 4.85
N SER A 185 -11.98 -21.26 5.98
CA SER A 185 -11.63 -20.40 7.11
C SER A 185 -10.11 -20.27 7.22
N LEU A 186 -9.67 -19.11 7.70
CA LEU A 186 -8.28 -18.75 7.85
C LEU A 186 -8.04 -18.38 9.30
N ASP A 187 -7.05 -19.01 9.92
CA ASP A 187 -6.49 -18.62 11.20
C ASP A 187 -4.99 -18.40 11.05
N TYR A 188 -4.41 -17.45 11.78
CA TYR A 188 -2.97 -17.23 11.76
C TYR A 188 -2.43 -16.79 13.11
N GLU A 189 -1.25 -17.30 13.45
CA GLU A 189 -0.52 -16.95 14.67
C GLU A 189 0.89 -16.48 14.32
N LEU A 190 1.38 -15.45 15.01
CA LEU A 190 2.77 -14.98 14.87
C LEU A 190 3.73 -16.08 15.33
N ASP A 191 4.61 -16.52 14.44
CA ASP A 191 5.58 -17.59 14.71
C ASP A 191 6.96 -16.99 15.01
N GLU A 192 7.61 -16.40 14.00
CA GLU A 192 8.96 -15.85 14.13
C GLU A 192 9.26 -14.74 13.11
N TYR A 193 10.32 -13.97 13.35
CA TYR A 193 10.86 -13.01 12.38
C TYR A 193 11.98 -13.68 11.56
N ARG A 194 11.85 -13.67 10.24
CA ARG A 194 12.82 -14.28 9.33
C ARG A 194 13.48 -13.26 8.43
N SER A 195 14.77 -13.46 8.17
CA SER A 195 15.52 -12.67 7.19
C SER A 195 14.90 -12.82 5.80
N SER A 196 14.75 -11.70 5.09
CA SER A 196 14.15 -11.64 3.75
C SER A 196 14.66 -10.43 2.96
N ASP A 197 14.72 -10.59 1.63
CA ASP A 197 15.17 -9.55 0.70
C ASP A 197 14.07 -8.50 0.47
N LEU A 198 13.93 -7.60 1.43
CA LEU A 198 12.98 -6.50 1.39
C LEU A 198 13.57 -5.30 0.65
N VAL A 199 12.75 -4.66 -0.17
CA VAL A 199 13.09 -3.42 -0.86
C VAL A 199 11.99 -2.40 -0.63
N LYS A 200 12.39 -1.15 -0.36
CA LYS A 200 11.50 -0.01 -0.37
C LYS A 200 11.28 0.46 -1.81
N VAL A 201 10.02 0.57 -2.20
CA VAL A 201 9.58 1.11 -3.49
C VAL A 201 9.01 2.51 -3.24
N ASP A 202 9.67 3.51 -3.81
CA ASP A 202 9.25 4.90 -3.78
C ASP A 202 8.49 5.24 -5.06
N ILE A 203 7.36 5.93 -4.93
CA ILE A 203 6.61 6.46 -6.07
C ILE A 203 6.98 7.94 -6.27
N LEU A 204 7.38 8.30 -7.49
CA LEU A 204 7.71 9.66 -7.88
C LEU A 204 6.73 10.17 -8.92
N LEU A 205 6.16 11.35 -8.67
CA LEU A 205 5.33 12.10 -9.60
C LEU A 205 6.09 13.34 -10.06
N ASN A 206 6.40 13.42 -11.36
CA ASN A 206 7.19 14.51 -11.94
C ASN A 206 8.53 14.77 -11.23
N GLY A 207 9.13 13.73 -10.64
CA GLY A 207 10.38 13.80 -9.87
C GLY A 207 10.21 14.12 -8.38
N SER A 208 8.99 14.43 -7.92
CA SER A 208 8.68 14.61 -6.49
C SER A 208 8.28 13.27 -5.87
N HIS A 209 8.85 12.94 -4.71
CA HIS A 209 8.47 11.75 -3.95
C HIS A 209 7.07 11.91 -3.37
N VAL A 210 6.24 10.88 -3.54
CA VAL A 210 4.91 10.79 -2.93
C VAL A 210 4.96 9.76 -1.83
N ASP A 211 5.17 10.29 -0.64
CA ASP A 211 5.45 9.52 0.56
C ASP A 211 4.36 8.51 0.89
N ALA A 212 3.10 8.95 0.85
CA ALA A 212 1.94 8.14 1.19
C ALA A 212 1.67 6.93 0.26
N LEU A 213 2.33 6.85 -0.91
CA LEU A 213 2.22 5.71 -1.84
C LEU A 213 3.43 4.78 -1.81
N SER A 214 4.44 5.10 -1.00
CA SER A 214 5.64 4.28 -0.88
C SER A 214 5.34 3.04 -0.04
N PHE A 215 5.89 1.89 -0.42
CA PHE A 215 5.64 0.64 0.28
C PHE A 215 6.89 -0.25 0.31
N ILE A 216 6.92 -1.16 1.27
CA ILE A 216 7.97 -2.18 1.39
C ILE A 216 7.44 -3.49 0.82
N ALA A 217 8.19 -4.11 -0.08
CA ALA A 217 7.84 -5.38 -0.68
C ALA A 217 9.08 -6.26 -0.82
N HIS A 218 8.86 -7.56 -1.00
CA HIS A 218 9.92 -8.46 -1.42
C HIS A 218 10.43 -8.10 -2.81
N LYS A 219 11.74 -8.22 -3.05
CA LYS A 219 12.41 -7.86 -4.30
C LYS A 219 11.74 -8.44 -5.55
N ASP A 220 11.32 -9.70 -5.50
CA ASP A 220 10.69 -10.39 -6.65
C ASP A 220 9.30 -9.82 -6.99
N LYS A 221 8.54 -9.40 -5.97
CA LYS A 221 7.19 -8.84 -6.13
C LYS A 221 7.17 -7.33 -6.32
N ALA A 222 8.28 -6.65 -6.05
CA ALA A 222 8.37 -5.21 -6.13
C ALA A 222 8.06 -4.69 -7.55
N TYR A 223 8.60 -5.32 -8.60
CA TYR A 223 8.37 -4.90 -9.99
C TYR A 223 6.91 -4.99 -10.45
N PRO A 224 6.22 -6.16 -10.39
CA PRO A 224 4.84 -6.25 -10.83
C PRO A 224 3.91 -5.33 -10.03
N ARG A 225 4.13 -5.20 -8.71
CA ARG A 225 3.34 -4.32 -7.85
C ARG A 225 3.55 -2.84 -8.18
N ALA A 226 4.80 -2.42 -8.36
CA ALA A 226 5.14 -1.05 -8.76
C ALA A 226 4.55 -0.67 -10.13
N ARG A 227 4.56 -1.62 -11.08
CA ARG A 227 3.97 -1.42 -12.40
C ARG A 227 2.44 -1.23 -12.32
N LYS A 228 1.73 -2.11 -11.60
CA LYS A 228 0.28 -2.00 -11.39
C LYS A 228 -0.10 -0.65 -10.78
N MET A 229 0.69 -0.19 -9.81
CA MET A 229 0.53 1.12 -9.17
C MET A 229 0.70 2.27 -10.16
N CYS A 230 1.76 2.25 -10.98
CA CYS A 230 2.03 3.26 -12.00
C CYS A 230 0.95 3.31 -13.10
N GLU A 231 0.43 2.15 -13.52
CA GLU A 231 -0.62 2.05 -14.54
C GLU A 231 -1.94 2.69 -14.05
N LYS A 232 -2.36 2.39 -12.82
CA LYS A 232 -3.58 2.99 -12.26
C LYS A 232 -3.43 4.47 -11.92
N LEU A 233 -2.26 4.91 -11.45
CA LEU A 233 -1.97 6.34 -11.30
C LEU A 233 -2.13 7.09 -12.63
N LYS A 234 -1.73 6.49 -13.75
CA LYS A 234 -1.88 7.11 -15.08
C LYS A 234 -3.35 7.23 -15.51
N GLU A 235 -4.20 6.30 -15.11
CA GLU A 235 -5.64 6.33 -15.41
C GLU A 235 -6.38 7.38 -14.59
N ASN A 236 -6.00 7.53 -13.31
CA ASN A 236 -6.68 8.43 -12.38
C ASN A 236 -6.15 9.87 -12.41
N ILE A 237 -4.90 10.10 -12.85
CA ILE A 237 -4.34 11.45 -12.95
C ILE A 237 -4.93 12.18 -14.17
N PRO A 238 -5.58 13.35 -13.98
CA PRO A 238 -6.12 14.12 -15.08
C PRO A 238 -5.01 14.61 -16.02
N ARG A 239 -5.29 14.60 -17.32
CA ARG A 239 -4.32 15.04 -18.34
C ARG A 239 -4.01 16.52 -18.18
N GLN A 240 -2.74 16.85 -17.98
CA GLN A 240 -2.27 18.23 -17.91
C GLN A 240 -1.78 18.75 -19.28
N LEU A 241 -1.45 20.04 -19.37
CA LEU A 241 -0.90 20.66 -20.58
C LEU A 241 0.54 20.19 -20.89
N PHE A 242 1.22 19.58 -19.93
CA PHE A 242 2.53 18.96 -20.08
C PHE A 242 2.49 17.46 -19.76
N GLU A 243 3.54 16.74 -20.14
CA GLU A 243 3.64 15.29 -19.90
C GLU A 243 4.06 15.07 -18.46
N VAL A 244 3.30 14.28 -17.72
CA VAL A 244 3.58 13.95 -16.32
C VAL A 244 4.17 12.54 -16.28
N PRO A 245 5.48 12.38 -15.99
CA PRO A 245 6.07 11.07 -15.77
C PRO A 245 5.69 10.59 -14.36
N ILE A 246 5.18 9.36 -14.29
CA ILE A 246 4.95 8.61 -13.07
C ILE A 246 6.03 7.54 -13.02
N GLN A 247 6.79 7.48 -11.95
CA GLN A 247 7.94 6.58 -11.84
C GLN A 247 7.88 5.85 -10.51
N ALA A 248 8.28 4.59 -10.51
CA ALA A 248 8.57 3.86 -9.27
C ALA A 248 10.08 3.60 -9.23
N ALA A 249 10.70 3.86 -8.08
CA ALA A 249 12.13 3.68 -7.87
C ALA A 249 12.42 2.79 -6.66
N ILE A 250 13.53 2.07 -6.73
CA ILE A 250 14.13 1.35 -5.60
C ILE A 250 15.52 1.92 -5.41
N GLY A 251 15.80 2.55 -4.27
CA GLY A 251 17.12 3.13 -3.97
C GLY A 251 17.63 4.08 -5.06
N GLY A 252 16.73 4.88 -5.65
CA GLY A 252 17.05 5.81 -6.75
C GLY A 252 17.06 5.21 -8.16
N LYS A 253 17.06 3.87 -8.31
CA LYS A 253 16.92 3.22 -9.62
C LYS A 253 15.46 3.10 -10.01
N ILE A 254 15.08 3.70 -11.14
CA ILE A 254 13.72 3.60 -11.68
C ILE A 254 13.47 2.18 -12.20
N ILE A 255 12.46 1.51 -11.65
CA ILE A 255 12.04 0.15 -12.03
C ILE A 255 10.86 0.14 -12.99
N ALA A 256 9.91 1.05 -12.81
CA ALA A 256 8.73 1.17 -13.64
C ALA A 256 8.49 2.65 -13.98
N ARG A 257 8.00 2.92 -15.17
CA ARG A 257 7.70 4.27 -15.64
C ARG A 257 6.48 4.27 -16.52
N GLU A 258 5.49 5.04 -16.13
CA GLU A 258 4.34 5.40 -16.95
C GLU A 258 4.35 6.91 -17.24
N THR A 259 3.63 7.34 -18.26
CA THR A 259 3.56 8.76 -18.60
C THR A 259 2.15 9.14 -19.02
N VAL A 260 1.59 10.13 -18.32
CA VAL A 260 0.31 10.73 -18.67
C VAL A 260 0.54 11.65 -19.86
N LYS A 261 -0.18 11.37 -20.95
CA LYS A 261 -0.07 12.15 -22.19
C LYS A 261 -0.57 13.57 -21.96
N ALA A 262 0.23 14.54 -22.41
CA ALA A 262 -0.15 15.94 -22.36
C ALA A 262 -1.34 16.24 -23.28
N MET A 263 -2.27 17.05 -22.80
CA MET A 263 -3.28 17.68 -23.65
C MET A 263 -2.58 18.60 -24.67
N ARG A 264 -2.96 18.49 -25.94
CA ARG A 264 -2.41 19.31 -27.02
C ARG A 264 -3.54 20.07 -27.67
N LYS A 265 -3.43 21.41 -27.64
CA LYS A 265 -4.23 22.27 -28.51
C LYS A 265 -3.70 22.12 -29.94
N ASP A 266 -4.61 21.92 -30.90
CA ASP A 266 -4.25 21.96 -32.30
C ASP A 266 -3.95 23.41 -32.72
N VAL A 267 -2.67 23.75 -32.74
CA VAL A 267 -2.18 25.07 -33.16
C VAL A 267 -2.23 25.25 -34.68
N LEU A 268 -2.42 24.18 -35.45
CA LEU A 268 -2.42 24.21 -36.90
C LEU A 268 -3.83 24.37 -37.50
N ALA A 269 -4.89 24.28 -36.69
CA ALA A 269 -6.28 24.34 -37.14
C ALA A 269 -6.62 25.59 -37.99
N LYS A 270 -5.95 26.73 -37.77
CA LYS A 270 -6.16 27.97 -38.54
C LYS A 270 -5.14 28.19 -39.67
N CYS A 271 -4.25 27.22 -39.92
CA CYS A 271 -3.21 27.31 -40.94
C CYS A 271 -3.65 26.62 -42.24
N TYR A 272 -4.43 27.32 -43.05
CA TYR A 272 -4.97 26.80 -44.33
C TYR A 272 -3.95 26.81 -45.49
N GLY A 273 -2.75 27.37 -45.30
CA GLY A 273 -1.72 27.49 -46.34
C GLY A 273 -0.60 26.44 -46.28
N GLY A 274 0.14 26.34 -47.38
CA GLY A 274 1.33 25.49 -47.52
C GLY A 274 2.60 26.05 -46.86
N ASP A 275 2.52 27.20 -46.18
CA ASP A 275 3.68 27.83 -45.53
C ASP A 275 4.17 27.02 -44.32
N ILE A 276 5.20 26.22 -44.56
CA ILE A 276 5.86 25.38 -43.57
C ILE A 276 6.50 26.22 -42.45
N THR A 277 6.95 27.44 -42.75
CA THR A 277 7.65 28.30 -41.78
C THR A 277 6.70 28.75 -40.67
N ARG A 278 5.47 29.13 -41.02
CA ARG A 278 4.41 29.50 -40.06
C ARG A 278 4.01 28.32 -39.17
N LYS A 279 3.87 27.12 -39.74
CA LYS A 279 3.57 25.89 -38.98
C LYS A 279 4.69 25.55 -37.99
N LYS A 280 5.96 25.60 -38.42
CA LYS A 280 7.12 25.36 -37.55
C LYS A 280 7.19 26.35 -36.39
N LYS A 281 6.99 27.65 -36.64
CA LYS A 281 7.02 28.70 -35.60
C LYS A 281 5.96 28.48 -34.50
N LEU A 282 4.77 28.01 -34.87
CA LEU A 282 3.70 27.69 -33.91
C LEU A 282 4.03 26.44 -33.08
N LEU A 283 4.59 25.40 -33.71
CA LEU A 283 5.02 24.18 -33.03
C LEU A 283 6.20 24.44 -32.08
N GLU A 284 7.16 25.28 -32.45
CA GLU A 284 8.27 25.67 -31.59
C GLU A 284 7.79 26.43 -30.36
N LYS A 285 6.91 27.43 -30.53
CA LYS A 285 6.29 28.14 -29.40
C LYS A 285 5.54 27.18 -28.45
N GLN A 286 4.82 26.21 -29.01
CA GLN A 286 4.12 25.20 -28.20
C GLN A 286 5.09 24.29 -27.44
N LYS A 287 6.19 23.87 -28.08
CA LYS A 287 7.25 23.05 -27.45
C LYS A 287 7.93 23.80 -26.32
N GLU A 288 8.33 25.05 -26.52
CA GLU A 288 8.96 25.87 -25.50
C GLU A 288 8.02 26.16 -24.33
N GLY A 289 6.75 26.46 -24.62
CA GLY A 289 5.72 26.64 -23.59
C GLY A 289 5.55 25.38 -22.73
N LYS A 290 5.45 24.20 -23.36
CA LYS A 290 5.38 22.92 -22.63
C LYS A 290 6.65 22.61 -21.84
N LYS A 291 7.84 22.94 -22.38
CA LYS A 291 9.12 22.75 -21.68
C LYS A 291 9.18 23.61 -20.41
N LYS A 292 8.79 24.88 -20.49
CA LYS A 292 8.71 25.77 -19.33
C LYS A 292 7.68 25.28 -18.30
N MET A 293 6.50 24.85 -18.76
CA MET A 293 5.46 24.30 -17.88
C MET A 293 5.90 23.01 -17.19
N ARG A 294 6.71 22.15 -17.84
CA ARG A 294 7.20 20.92 -17.21
C ARG A 294 8.17 21.20 -16.05
N THR A 295 9.04 22.18 -16.19
CA THR A 295 10.05 22.50 -15.16
C THR A 295 9.43 23.20 -13.94
N LEU A 296 8.41 24.02 -14.16
CA LEU A 296 7.75 24.80 -13.09
C LEU A 296 6.49 24.12 -12.55
N GLY A 297 5.95 23.14 -13.26
CA GLY A 297 4.70 22.49 -12.92
C GLY A 297 4.86 21.50 -11.78
N THR A 298 4.42 21.89 -10.58
CA THR A 298 4.13 20.95 -9.50
C THR A 298 2.80 20.26 -9.81
N VAL A 299 2.83 18.94 -9.94
CA VAL A 299 1.61 18.15 -10.11
C VAL A 299 1.06 17.85 -8.74
N GLN A 300 -0.06 18.49 -8.38
CA GLN A 300 -0.86 18.06 -7.24
C GLN A 300 -1.68 16.85 -7.66
N LEU A 301 -1.60 15.79 -6.85
CA LEU A 301 -2.44 14.61 -7.02
C LEU A 301 -3.83 14.95 -6.47
N PRO A 302 -4.91 14.85 -7.26
CA PRO A 302 -6.26 15.01 -6.73
C PRO A 302 -6.52 13.97 -5.64
N THR A 303 -7.22 14.37 -4.57
CA THR A 303 -7.60 13.47 -3.48
C THR A 303 -8.36 12.25 -4.01
N ASP A 304 -9.29 12.44 -4.95
CA ASP A 304 -10.03 11.36 -5.61
C ASP A 304 -9.12 10.34 -6.30
N ALA A 305 -8.09 10.83 -7.00
CA ALA A 305 -7.14 9.98 -7.71
C ALA A 305 -6.26 9.19 -6.73
N PHE A 306 -5.94 9.77 -5.59
CA PHE A 306 -5.25 9.09 -4.50
C PHE A 306 -6.13 8.02 -3.84
N MET A 307 -7.41 8.33 -3.58
CA MET A 307 -8.37 7.36 -3.03
C MET A 307 -8.58 6.17 -3.97
N ALA A 308 -8.74 6.43 -5.27
CA ALA A 308 -8.87 5.37 -6.28
C ALA A 308 -7.60 4.49 -6.38
N VAL A 309 -6.44 5.04 -5.99
CA VAL A 309 -5.17 4.32 -5.97
C VAL A 309 -4.95 3.53 -4.66
N LEU A 310 -5.67 3.86 -3.59
CA LEU A 310 -5.61 3.09 -2.35
C LEU A 310 -6.67 2.00 -2.26
N LYS A 311 -7.86 2.19 -2.85
CA LYS A 311 -8.95 1.21 -2.93
C LYS A 311 -8.69 0.06 -3.91
N LEU A 312 -7.41 -0.22 -4.18
CA LEU A 312 -6.97 -0.65 -5.49
C LEU A 312 -7.02 -2.16 -5.73
N ASP A 313 -7.55 -2.96 -4.81
CA ASP A 313 -7.61 -4.41 -4.96
C ASP A 313 -9.01 -5.02 -4.65
N GLU A 314 -10.08 -4.42 -5.19
CA GLU A 314 -11.23 -5.19 -5.72
C GLU A 314 -10.90 -5.78 -7.11
#